data_AF-A0AAV4FFR3-F1
#
_entry.id   AF-A0AAV4FFR3-F1
#
_cell.length_a   1.000
_cell.length_b   1.000
_cell.length_c   1.000
_cell.angle_alpha   90.00
_cell.angle_beta   90.00
_cell.angle_gamma   90.00
#
_symmetry.space_group_name_H-M   'P 1'
#
loop_
_entity.id
_entity.type
_entity.pdbx_description
1 polymer ?
#
loop_
_entity_poly.entity_id
_entity_poly.type
_entity_poly.pdbx_seq_one_letter_code
_entity_poly.pdbx_strand_id
1 'polypeptide(L)'
;MSSTVIKRLPSNHQWTCPKCSNQQIPTPQTSLSQPSLTQPPTQPILTPSGASPQPPTPTPPSQPSNADSQPSATFQTQVKNNSFRIAQWNCCGLNKSKKTELEYFLSSQEVDMILIQETNFVKETPFQLNGFRPIGTERKRARNADGNLIGGGILTLIKSGVQHNVPNSNILPDNDHTSDAHVIDIYLENSIIRATNIYVPPIKESDPNDHRIQNFKPMLLPSGKNCLILGDLNAHSPIWDQWQLRNSIGELIEDFVVEKDLTILDEGSATFISPATGGSSAPDISICGADIAPKVTWTVYPATLGSDHHPIFMDIEVPGPIGQNKPKKNMAYKKANWDTFQRQIDITLSNPQTNLDPNENSDKMNAKLTNIIIDSAKKSIPVGSSRNRKPW
;
A
#
# COMPACT_ATOMS: atom_id res chain seq x y z
N MET A 1 30.09 42.28 4.16
CA MET A 1 30.66 42.52 2.82
C MET A 1 31.97 41.74 2.71
N SER A 2 31.96 40.60 2.05
CA SER A 2 33.02 40.12 1.14
C SER A 2 32.55 38.78 0.59
N SER A 3 32.18 38.78 -0.69
CA SER A 3 31.71 37.64 -1.46
C SER A 3 32.90 36.88 -2.03
N THR A 4 32.94 35.56 -1.83
CA THR A 4 33.87 34.69 -2.56
C THR A 4 33.09 33.93 -3.62
N VAL A 5 33.21 34.43 -4.84
CA VAL A 5 32.68 33.85 -6.07
C VAL A 5 33.54 32.65 -6.46
N ILE A 6 32.97 31.44 -6.46
CA ILE A 6 33.60 30.27 -7.07
C ILE A 6 33.25 30.27 -8.56
N LYS A 7 34.25 30.55 -9.40
CA LYS A 7 34.17 30.52 -10.87
C LYS A 7 34.12 29.08 -11.37
N ARG A 8 33.17 28.81 -12.28
CA ARG A 8 33.08 27.57 -13.07
C ARG A 8 34.28 27.42 -13.99
N LEU A 9 34.85 26.22 -14.07
CA LEU A 9 35.86 25.82 -15.07
C LEU A 9 35.17 25.37 -16.37
N PRO A 10 35.76 25.65 -17.55
CA PRO A 10 35.19 25.25 -18.83
C PRO A 10 35.45 23.77 -19.16
N SER A 11 34.47 23.18 -19.84
CA SER A 11 34.44 21.83 -20.41
C SER A 11 35.39 21.68 -21.60
N ASN A 12 36.24 20.64 -21.55
CA ASN A 12 36.84 19.88 -22.66
C ASN A 12 38.28 19.49 -22.35
N HIS A 13 38.49 18.49 -21.49
CA HIS A 13 39.74 17.72 -21.45
C HIS A 13 39.38 16.23 -21.40
N GLN A 14 39.70 15.50 -22.47
CA GLN A 14 39.67 14.04 -22.50
C GLN A 14 40.72 13.52 -21.52
N TRP A 15 40.28 12.78 -20.50
CA TRP A 15 41.18 12.08 -19.59
C TRP A 15 41.54 10.72 -20.20
N THR A 16 42.81 10.50 -20.52
CA THR A 16 43.31 9.20 -20.98
C THR A 16 44.03 8.46 -19.85
N CYS A 17 43.63 7.23 -19.59
CA CYS A 17 44.24 6.35 -18.59
C CYS A 17 45.65 5.93 -19.02
N PRO A 18 46.72 6.17 -18.23
CA PRO A 18 48.10 5.81 -18.59
C PRO A 18 48.40 4.30 -18.64
N LYS A 19 47.44 3.44 -18.29
CA LYS A 19 47.60 1.97 -18.29
C LYS A 19 46.94 1.25 -19.48
N CYS A 20 46.27 1.96 -20.38
CA CYS A 20 45.52 1.36 -21.49
C CYS A 20 46.08 1.68 -22.90
N SER A 21 47.26 2.29 -23.00
CA SER A 21 47.83 2.81 -24.25
C SER A 21 48.65 1.81 -25.07
N ASN A 22 48.48 0.50 -24.87
CA ASN A 22 49.14 -0.52 -25.71
C ASN A 22 48.27 -1.79 -25.86
N GLN A 23 47.13 -1.67 -26.51
CA GLN A 23 46.48 -2.79 -27.20
C GLN A 23 45.90 -2.31 -28.52
N GLN A 24 46.48 -2.79 -29.63
CA GLN A 24 45.96 -2.56 -30.98
C GLN A 24 44.60 -3.23 -31.12
N ILE A 25 43.57 -2.45 -31.40
CA ILE A 25 42.24 -2.92 -31.79
C ILE A 25 42.29 -3.27 -33.30
N PRO A 26 42.00 -4.51 -33.73
CA PRO A 26 41.93 -4.83 -35.15
C PRO A 26 40.65 -4.25 -35.76
N THR A 27 40.80 -3.62 -36.92
CA THR A 27 39.72 -3.10 -37.77
C THR A 27 38.88 -4.26 -38.34
N PRO A 28 37.54 -4.20 -38.35
CA PRO A 28 36.74 -5.21 -39.04
C PRO A 28 36.79 -4.97 -40.54
N GLN A 29 37.37 -5.91 -41.29
CA GLN A 29 37.23 -5.98 -42.74
C GLN A 29 35.83 -6.51 -43.11
N THR A 30 35.20 -5.80 -44.03
CA THR A 30 34.01 -6.19 -44.77
C THR A 30 34.33 -7.34 -45.74
N SER A 31 33.70 -8.50 -45.56
CA SER A 31 33.56 -9.49 -46.63
C SER A 31 32.17 -10.12 -46.58
N LEU A 32 31.37 -9.79 -47.59
CA LEU A 32 30.12 -10.44 -47.95
C LEU A 32 30.39 -11.87 -48.40
N SER A 33 29.75 -12.84 -47.75
CA SER A 33 29.57 -14.20 -48.27
C SER A 33 28.21 -14.73 -47.83
N GLN A 34 27.33 -14.92 -48.81
CA GLN A 34 26.01 -15.54 -48.65
C GLN A 34 26.13 -17.00 -48.18
N PRO A 35 25.20 -17.49 -47.34
CA PRO A 35 24.92 -18.90 -47.23
C PRO A 35 23.64 -19.28 -48.00
N SER A 36 23.77 -20.39 -48.72
CA SER A 36 22.80 -21.06 -49.58
C SER A 36 21.57 -21.57 -48.83
N LEU A 37 20.41 -21.48 -49.48
CA LEU A 37 19.15 -22.10 -49.08
C LEU A 37 19.26 -23.63 -49.11
N THR A 38 19.11 -24.28 -47.97
CA THR A 38 18.85 -25.73 -47.87
C THR A 38 17.46 -25.97 -47.30
N GLN A 39 16.68 -26.77 -48.04
CA GLN A 39 15.29 -27.15 -47.75
C GLN A 39 15.13 -27.92 -46.43
N PRO A 40 13.94 -27.85 -45.79
CA PRO A 40 13.64 -28.66 -44.60
C PRO A 40 13.32 -30.13 -44.98
N PRO A 41 13.71 -31.11 -44.15
CA PRO A 41 13.37 -32.52 -44.40
C PRO A 41 11.90 -32.81 -44.06
N THR A 42 11.31 -33.64 -44.92
CA THR A 42 9.97 -34.24 -44.86
C THR A 42 9.78 -35.14 -43.64
N GLN A 43 8.63 -35.00 -42.97
CA GLN A 43 8.18 -35.93 -41.93
C GLN A 43 7.62 -37.23 -42.55
N PRO A 44 7.86 -38.41 -41.95
CA PRO A 44 7.16 -39.62 -42.33
C PRO A 44 5.80 -39.77 -41.65
N ILE A 45 4.82 -40.11 -42.46
CA ILE A 45 3.45 -40.51 -42.14
C ILE A 45 3.47 -41.86 -41.38
N LEU A 46 2.75 -41.96 -40.26
CA LEU A 46 2.43 -43.23 -39.60
C LEU A 46 0.92 -43.46 -39.57
N THR A 47 0.53 -44.62 -40.08
CA THR A 47 -0.83 -45.19 -40.15
C THR A 47 -1.33 -45.70 -38.79
N PRO A 48 -2.64 -45.84 -38.56
CA PRO A 48 -3.20 -46.34 -37.31
C PRO A 48 -3.40 -47.87 -37.35
N SER A 49 -3.01 -48.59 -36.30
CA SER A 49 -3.48 -49.96 -36.03
C SER A 49 -3.14 -50.40 -34.60
N GLY A 50 -4.10 -51.00 -33.90
CA GLY A 50 -3.81 -52.10 -32.96
C GLY A 50 -4.09 -51.85 -31.47
N ALA A 51 -5.26 -52.33 -31.05
CA ALA A 51 -5.71 -52.88 -29.75
C ALA A 51 -4.80 -52.91 -28.49
N SER A 52 -5.48 -52.69 -27.35
CA SER A 52 -5.11 -52.72 -25.91
C SER A 52 -4.29 -53.92 -25.40
N PRO A 53 -3.67 -53.83 -24.20
CA PRO A 53 -4.38 -54.15 -22.94
C PRO A 53 -4.08 -53.23 -21.73
N GLN A 54 -5.04 -53.16 -20.79
CA GLN A 54 -4.95 -52.42 -19.51
C GLN A 54 -3.92 -53.00 -18.52
N PRO A 55 -3.30 -52.17 -17.66
CA PRO A 55 -2.64 -52.62 -16.43
C PRO A 55 -3.58 -52.64 -15.20
N PRO A 56 -3.24 -53.43 -14.16
CA PRO A 56 -4.17 -53.89 -13.12
C PRO A 56 -4.37 -52.91 -11.95
N THR A 57 -5.52 -53.09 -11.29
CA THR A 57 -5.98 -52.40 -10.07
C THR A 57 -5.17 -52.84 -8.84
N PRO A 58 -4.73 -51.95 -7.95
CA PRO A 58 -4.06 -52.36 -6.71
C PRO A 58 -5.06 -52.71 -5.59
N THR A 59 -4.83 -53.85 -4.95
CA THR A 59 -5.52 -54.40 -3.77
C THR A 59 -5.04 -53.70 -2.49
N PRO A 60 -5.90 -53.48 -1.47
CA PRO A 60 -5.52 -52.72 -0.27
C PRO A 60 -4.72 -53.57 0.73
N PRO A 61 -3.75 -53.01 1.47
CA PRO A 61 -3.05 -53.73 2.53
C PRO A 61 -3.84 -53.78 3.84
N SER A 62 -3.71 -54.92 4.50
CA SER A 62 -4.28 -55.36 5.77
C SER A 62 -3.83 -54.55 6.99
N GLN A 63 -4.75 -54.38 7.95
CA GLN A 63 -4.52 -53.82 9.29
C GLN A 63 -3.58 -54.68 10.16
N PRO A 64 -2.83 -54.05 11.08
CA PRO A 64 -2.53 -54.63 12.38
C PRO A 64 -3.30 -53.93 13.52
N SER A 65 -3.58 -54.73 14.55
CA SER A 65 -4.41 -54.49 15.73
C SER A 65 -3.71 -53.73 16.88
N ASN A 66 -4.50 -52.89 17.57
CA ASN A 66 -4.50 -52.48 18.99
C ASN A 66 -3.17 -52.17 19.72
N ALA A 67 -3.03 -50.94 20.23
CA ALA A 67 -3.27 -50.57 21.64
C ALA A 67 -2.64 -49.20 22.01
N ASP A 68 -3.39 -48.42 22.80
CA ASP A 68 -2.98 -47.36 23.72
C ASP A 68 -2.13 -46.16 23.25
N SER A 69 -2.80 -45.01 23.14
CA SER A 69 -2.62 -43.81 23.97
C SER A 69 -2.96 -42.56 23.15
N GLN A 70 -4.11 -41.94 23.43
CA GLN A 70 -4.44 -40.62 22.89
C GLN A 70 -3.65 -39.55 23.65
N PRO A 71 -2.86 -38.68 22.98
CA PRO A 71 -2.62 -37.36 23.50
C PRO A 71 -3.80 -36.47 23.11
N SER A 72 -4.46 -35.93 24.12
CA SER A 72 -5.46 -34.86 24.00
C SER A 72 -4.90 -33.73 23.13
N ALA A 73 -5.40 -33.59 21.90
CA ALA A 73 -5.08 -32.46 21.04
C ALA A 73 -5.60 -31.20 21.72
N THR A 74 -4.71 -30.49 22.40
CA THR A 74 -4.96 -29.14 22.85
C THR A 74 -5.09 -28.32 21.58
N PHE A 75 -6.29 -27.86 21.26
CA PHE A 75 -6.48 -26.83 20.24
C PHE A 75 -5.71 -25.59 20.71
N GLN A 76 -4.45 -25.48 20.31
CA GLN A 76 -3.78 -24.20 20.30
C GLN A 76 -4.51 -23.38 19.23
N THR A 77 -5.47 -22.57 19.68
CA THR A 77 -5.91 -21.41 18.92
C THR A 77 -4.65 -20.66 18.53
N GLN A 78 -4.28 -20.74 17.25
CA GLN A 78 -3.26 -19.86 16.71
C GLN A 78 -3.75 -18.44 16.97
N VAL A 79 -3.05 -17.74 17.85
CA VAL A 79 -3.22 -16.31 18.02
C VAL A 79 -2.81 -15.72 16.68
N LYS A 80 -3.80 -15.28 15.90
CA LYS A 80 -3.56 -14.56 14.66
C LYS A 80 -2.67 -13.38 15.05
N ASN A 81 -1.43 -13.34 14.54
CA ASN A 81 -0.59 -12.17 14.73
C ASN A 81 -1.38 -10.98 14.22
N ASN A 82 -1.52 -9.98 15.08
CA ASN A 82 -2.37 -8.85 14.82
C ASN A 82 -1.57 -7.87 13.96
N SER A 83 -1.50 -8.11 12.64
CA SER A 83 -0.80 -7.27 11.67
C SER A 83 -1.75 -6.44 10.81
N PHE A 84 -1.57 -5.12 10.80
CA PHE A 84 -2.33 -4.22 9.93
C PHE A 84 -1.72 -4.30 8.54
N ARG A 85 -2.46 -4.88 7.60
CA ARG A 85 -1.93 -5.19 6.28
C ARG A 85 -2.14 -4.05 5.30
N ILE A 86 -1.05 -3.46 4.85
CA ILE A 86 -1.03 -2.44 3.80
C ILE A 86 -0.52 -3.09 2.52
N ALA A 87 -1.13 -2.74 1.39
CA ALA A 87 -0.62 -3.06 0.06
C ALA A 87 -0.24 -1.80 -0.72
N GLN A 88 0.74 -1.92 -1.61
CA GLN A 88 1.14 -0.92 -2.59
C GLN A 88 1.09 -1.57 -3.98
N TRP A 89 0.57 -0.88 -4.99
CA TRP A 89 0.46 -1.44 -6.33
C TRP A 89 0.27 -0.39 -7.44
N ASN A 90 1.21 -0.31 -8.38
CA ASN A 90 0.94 0.35 -9.66
C ASN A 90 0.06 -0.56 -10.54
N CYS A 91 -1.18 -0.14 -10.79
CA CYS A 91 -2.15 -0.98 -11.47
C CYS A 91 -2.14 -0.85 -12.99
N CYS A 92 -1.37 0.09 -13.56
CA CYS A 92 -1.34 0.37 -15.00
C CYS A 92 -2.75 0.41 -15.63
N GLY A 93 -3.60 1.27 -15.07
CA GLY A 93 -4.98 1.51 -15.45
C GLY A 93 -5.99 0.61 -14.74
N LEU A 94 -6.91 1.21 -13.97
CA LEU A 94 -7.91 0.48 -13.19
C LEU A 94 -9.26 0.39 -13.93
N ASN A 95 -9.35 -0.54 -14.88
CA ASN A 95 -10.59 -0.82 -15.61
C ASN A 95 -11.54 -1.75 -14.83
N LYS A 96 -12.73 -2.00 -15.39
CA LYS A 96 -13.76 -2.84 -14.75
C LYS A 96 -13.29 -4.28 -14.45
N SER A 97 -12.47 -4.88 -15.32
CA SER A 97 -11.95 -6.24 -15.12
C SER A 97 -10.94 -6.27 -13.98
N LYS A 98 -9.96 -5.36 -14.00
CA LYS A 98 -8.96 -5.21 -12.93
C LYS A 98 -9.60 -4.87 -11.58
N LYS A 99 -10.71 -4.13 -11.58
CA LYS A 99 -11.49 -3.89 -10.35
C LYS A 99 -11.98 -5.19 -9.71
N THR A 100 -12.50 -6.15 -10.49
CA THR A 100 -12.96 -7.44 -9.95
C THR A 100 -11.80 -8.26 -9.39
N GLU A 101 -10.66 -8.26 -10.07
CA GLU A 101 -9.44 -8.91 -9.60
C GLU A 101 -8.92 -8.28 -8.31
N LEU A 102 -8.92 -6.94 -8.24
CA LEU A 102 -8.59 -6.18 -7.04
C LEU A 102 -9.52 -6.51 -5.87
N GLU A 103 -10.84 -6.61 -6.10
CA GLU A 103 -11.81 -7.00 -5.05
C GLU A 103 -11.51 -8.39 -4.47
N TYR A 104 -11.19 -9.35 -5.34
CA TYR A 104 -10.78 -10.70 -4.92
C TYR A 104 -9.44 -10.67 -4.18
N PHE A 105 -8.45 -9.92 -4.67
CA PHE A 105 -7.15 -9.77 -4.02
C PHE A 105 -7.28 -9.19 -2.62
N LEU A 106 -7.98 -8.07 -2.47
CA LEU A 106 -8.16 -7.40 -1.17
C LEU A 106 -8.85 -8.29 -0.14
N SER A 107 -9.83 -9.10 -0.57
CA SER A 107 -10.54 -10.01 0.32
C SER A 107 -9.72 -11.26 0.67
N SER A 108 -9.12 -11.93 -0.32
CA SER A 108 -8.34 -13.15 -0.13
C SER A 108 -7.06 -12.93 0.68
N GLN A 109 -6.44 -11.77 0.53
CA GLN A 109 -5.21 -11.39 1.23
C GLN A 109 -5.48 -10.61 2.53
N GLU A 110 -6.75 -10.41 2.89
CA GLU A 110 -7.20 -9.68 4.08
C GLU A 110 -6.62 -8.25 4.22
N VAL A 111 -6.43 -7.56 3.09
CA VAL A 111 -5.82 -6.21 3.06
C VAL A 111 -6.70 -5.19 3.79
N ASP A 112 -6.10 -4.39 4.66
CA ASP A 112 -6.80 -3.32 5.39
C ASP A 112 -6.69 -1.96 4.70
N MET A 113 -5.63 -1.73 3.95
CA MET A 113 -5.41 -0.52 3.17
C MET A 113 -4.58 -0.83 1.92
N ILE A 114 -4.92 -0.25 0.77
CA ILE A 114 -4.06 -0.32 -0.42
C ILE A 114 -3.81 1.07 -1.00
N LEU A 115 -2.57 1.32 -1.41
CA LEU A 115 -2.11 2.51 -2.12
C LEU A 115 -1.85 2.12 -3.58
N ILE A 116 -2.65 2.67 -4.48
CA ILE A 116 -2.68 2.34 -5.91
C ILE A 116 -2.14 3.51 -6.71
N GLN A 117 -1.28 3.22 -7.69
CA GLN A 117 -0.74 4.16 -8.67
C GLN A 117 -1.23 3.84 -10.09
N GLU A 118 -1.15 4.82 -10.98
CA GLU A 118 -1.62 4.80 -12.38
C GLU A 118 -3.05 4.27 -12.57
N THR A 119 -4.01 4.80 -11.83
CA THR A 119 -5.42 4.43 -12.02
C THR A 119 -5.96 4.74 -13.41
N ASN A 120 -5.35 5.72 -14.10
CA ASN A 120 -5.72 6.20 -15.43
C ASN A 120 -7.20 6.61 -15.53
N PHE A 121 -7.79 7.07 -14.43
CA PHE A 121 -9.15 7.60 -14.45
C PHE A 121 -9.20 8.90 -15.26
N VAL A 122 -10.13 8.97 -16.21
CA VAL A 122 -10.36 10.14 -17.05
C VAL A 122 -11.54 10.91 -16.46
N LYS A 123 -11.27 12.06 -15.80
CA LYS A 123 -12.22 13.00 -15.15
C LYS A 123 -13.25 12.38 -14.19
N GLU A 124 -13.32 12.90 -12.96
CA GLU A 124 -14.38 12.66 -11.95
C GLU A 124 -15.06 11.28 -12.03
N THR A 125 -14.29 10.21 -12.20
CA THR A 125 -14.88 8.88 -12.34
C THR A 125 -15.21 8.42 -10.93
N PRO A 126 -16.49 8.29 -10.56
CA PRO A 126 -16.85 7.82 -9.23
C PRO A 126 -16.41 6.36 -9.11
N PHE A 127 -15.28 6.14 -8.43
CA PHE A 127 -14.84 4.81 -8.08
C PHE A 127 -15.49 4.40 -6.76
N GLN A 128 -16.07 3.21 -6.72
CA GLN A 128 -16.61 2.62 -5.50
C GLN A 128 -16.20 1.15 -5.44
N LEU A 129 -15.86 0.67 -4.25
CA LEU A 129 -15.52 -0.72 -4.00
C LEU A 129 -16.13 -1.12 -2.66
N ASN A 130 -16.89 -2.22 -2.66
CA ASN A 130 -17.67 -2.60 -1.48
C ASN A 130 -16.75 -2.91 -0.30
N GLY A 131 -17.07 -2.35 0.87
CA GLY A 131 -16.27 -2.53 2.07
C GLY A 131 -15.02 -1.65 2.13
N PHE A 132 -14.72 -0.82 1.13
CA PHE A 132 -13.60 0.11 1.14
C PHE A 132 -14.03 1.54 0.86
N ARG A 133 -13.34 2.50 1.48
CA ARG A 133 -13.48 3.92 1.22
C ARG A 133 -12.36 4.38 0.28
N PRO A 134 -12.70 4.91 -0.91
CA PRO A 134 -11.73 5.48 -1.84
C PRO A 134 -11.35 6.92 -1.47
N ILE A 135 -10.06 7.24 -1.58
CA ILE A 135 -9.45 8.57 -1.37
C ILE A 135 -8.52 8.86 -2.56
N GLY A 136 -8.47 10.11 -3.02
CA GLY A 136 -7.51 10.54 -4.06
C GLY A 136 -7.95 10.31 -5.51
N THR A 137 -9.24 10.03 -5.76
CA THR A 137 -9.80 9.70 -7.09
C THR A 137 -9.68 10.78 -8.17
N GLU A 138 -9.24 11.99 -7.81
CA GLU A 138 -9.18 13.14 -8.72
C GLU A 138 -7.76 13.42 -9.16
N ARG A 139 -7.49 13.26 -10.45
CA ARG A 139 -6.29 13.81 -11.05
C ARG A 139 -6.54 15.27 -11.44
N LYS A 140 -5.76 16.17 -10.86
CA LYS A 140 -5.98 17.62 -10.99
C LYS A 140 -5.29 18.25 -12.21
N ARG A 141 -4.36 17.57 -12.89
CA ARG A 141 -3.52 18.19 -13.93
C ARG A 141 -3.18 17.25 -15.09
N ALA A 142 -3.20 17.80 -16.31
CA ALA A 142 -2.87 17.13 -17.56
C ALA A 142 -1.35 16.93 -17.75
N ARG A 143 -0.96 15.86 -18.46
CA ARG A 143 0.46 15.54 -18.74
C ARG A 143 1.01 16.19 -20.00
N ASN A 144 0.14 16.63 -20.91
CA ASN A 144 0.54 17.13 -22.22
C ASN A 144 0.19 18.63 -22.34
N ALA A 145 0.93 19.34 -23.19
CA ALA A 145 0.69 20.75 -23.51
C ALA A 145 -0.76 21.02 -23.96
N ASP A 146 -1.42 20.01 -24.53
CA ASP A 146 -2.80 20.06 -25.01
C ASP A 146 -3.86 20.02 -23.89
N GLY A 147 -3.46 19.87 -22.62
CA GLY A 147 -4.39 19.86 -21.49
C GLY A 147 -5.17 18.56 -21.29
N ASN A 148 -4.83 17.48 -22.00
CA ASN A 148 -5.46 16.17 -21.85
C ASN A 148 -4.91 15.37 -20.65
N LEU A 149 -5.81 14.83 -19.83
CA LEU A 149 -5.48 13.90 -18.74
C LEU A 149 -5.19 12.51 -19.34
N ILE A 150 -3.93 12.27 -19.70
CA ILE A 150 -3.45 10.96 -20.16
C ILE A 150 -2.51 10.39 -19.08
N GLY A 151 -2.70 9.12 -18.72
CA GLY A 151 -1.88 8.39 -17.74
C GLY A 151 -2.12 8.80 -16.27
N GLY A 152 -1.43 8.16 -15.33
CA GLY A 152 -1.30 8.58 -13.91
C GLY A 152 -2.54 8.44 -13.04
N GLY A 153 -2.58 9.27 -12.00
CA GLY A 153 -3.62 9.21 -10.97
C GLY A 153 -3.28 8.16 -9.91
N ILE A 154 -3.59 8.51 -8.66
CA ILE A 154 -3.39 7.65 -7.50
C ILE A 154 -4.74 7.39 -6.83
N LEU A 155 -4.82 6.32 -6.05
CA LEU A 155 -6.01 5.97 -5.29
C LEU A 155 -5.57 5.27 -4.02
N THR A 156 -6.16 5.64 -2.89
CA THR A 156 -6.01 4.88 -1.66
C THR A 156 -7.36 4.30 -1.28
N LEU A 157 -7.41 2.98 -1.10
CA LEU A 157 -8.59 2.29 -0.60
C LEU A 157 -8.36 1.89 0.86
N ILE A 158 -9.27 2.29 1.74
CA ILE A 158 -9.19 2.03 3.18
C ILE A 158 -10.38 1.16 3.57
N LYS A 159 -10.15 0.01 4.21
CA LYS A 159 -11.20 -0.89 4.64
C LYS A 159 -12.16 -0.21 5.61
N SER A 160 -13.44 -0.49 5.45
CA SER A 160 -14.51 0.12 6.24
C SER A 160 -14.32 -0.19 7.73
N GLY A 161 -14.32 0.85 8.56
CA GLY A 161 -14.11 0.74 10.00
C GLY A 161 -12.70 1.11 10.46
N VAL A 162 -11.73 1.21 9.54
CA VAL A 162 -10.41 1.77 9.84
C VAL A 162 -10.54 3.28 10.04
N GLN A 163 -10.13 3.76 11.22
CA GLN A 163 -10.15 5.18 11.53
C GLN A 163 -9.00 5.87 10.79
N HIS A 164 -9.31 6.95 10.09
CA HIS A 164 -8.33 7.68 9.30
C HIS A 164 -8.70 9.16 9.17
N ASN A 165 -7.71 9.96 8.81
CA ASN A 165 -7.84 11.35 8.42
C ASN A 165 -7.05 11.58 7.13
N VAL A 166 -7.48 12.55 6.32
CA VAL A 166 -6.79 12.94 5.09
C VAL A 166 -6.35 14.39 5.26
N PRO A 167 -5.11 14.65 5.70
CA PRO A 167 -4.61 16.00 5.89
C PRO A 167 -4.60 16.77 4.56
N ASN A 168 -5.13 17.98 4.56
CA ASN A 168 -4.92 18.89 3.43
C ASN A 168 -3.49 19.42 3.48
N SER A 169 -2.59 18.78 2.75
CA SER A 169 -1.16 19.13 2.73
C SER A 169 -0.67 19.17 1.30
N ASN A 170 -0.08 20.29 0.90
CA ASN A 170 0.67 20.37 -0.35
C ASN A 170 2.06 19.79 -0.08
N ILE A 171 2.27 18.54 -0.46
CA ILE A 171 3.52 17.80 -0.22
C ILE A 171 4.41 17.72 -1.47
N LEU A 172 3.98 18.36 -2.56
CA LEU A 172 4.75 18.49 -3.79
C LEU A 172 5.08 19.97 -4.02
N PRO A 173 6.22 20.29 -4.66
CA PRO A 173 6.53 21.65 -5.06
C PRO A 173 5.45 22.24 -5.96
N ASP A 174 5.19 23.54 -5.87
CA ASP A 174 4.20 24.22 -6.72
C ASP A 174 4.50 24.08 -8.22
N ASN A 175 5.79 23.92 -8.57
CA ASN A 175 6.27 23.72 -9.94
C ASN A 175 6.40 22.24 -10.35
N ASP A 176 6.08 21.28 -9.48
CA ASP A 176 5.91 19.89 -9.90
C ASP A 176 4.50 19.70 -10.46
N HIS A 177 4.45 19.43 -11.77
CA HIS A 177 3.22 19.21 -12.51
C HIS A 177 3.12 17.76 -13.02
N THR A 178 4.05 16.90 -12.62
CA THR A 178 4.20 15.56 -13.15
C THR A 178 3.80 14.50 -12.14
N SER A 179 4.22 14.68 -10.88
CA SER A 179 4.00 13.73 -9.80
C SER A 179 2.59 13.87 -9.22
N ASP A 180 2.04 12.74 -8.75
CA ASP A 180 0.78 12.68 -8.03
C ASP A 180 1.06 12.20 -6.60
N ALA A 181 0.62 12.91 -5.56
CA ALA A 181 0.84 12.50 -4.17
C ALA A 181 -0.27 12.97 -3.22
N HIS A 182 -0.56 12.18 -2.19
CA HIS A 182 -1.39 12.60 -1.04
C HIS A 182 -1.02 11.86 0.25
N VAL A 183 -1.52 12.36 1.37
CA VAL A 183 -1.22 11.85 2.71
C VAL A 183 -2.49 11.32 3.37
N ILE A 184 -2.36 10.21 4.09
CA ILE A 184 -3.40 9.62 4.91
C ILE A 184 -2.82 9.32 6.29
N ASP A 185 -3.50 9.78 7.33
CA ASP A 185 -3.22 9.38 8.71
C ASP A 185 -4.14 8.20 9.07
N ILE A 186 -3.55 7.09 9.48
CA ILE A 186 -4.26 5.90 9.97
C ILE A 186 -4.14 5.85 11.50
N TYR A 187 -5.28 5.80 12.19
CA TYR A 187 -5.33 5.70 13.65
C TYR A 187 -5.44 4.24 14.07
N LEU A 188 -4.38 3.76 14.71
CA LEU A 188 -4.31 2.46 15.37
C LEU A 188 -4.48 2.68 16.88
N GLU A 189 -4.67 1.62 17.65
CA GLU A 189 -5.09 1.72 19.07
C GLU A 189 -4.19 2.64 19.91
N ASN A 190 -2.87 2.56 19.70
CA ASN A 190 -1.87 3.33 20.45
C ASN A 190 -0.89 4.11 19.55
N SER A 191 -1.17 4.25 18.25
CA SER A 191 -0.28 4.93 17.32
C SER A 191 -1.02 5.53 16.14
N ILE A 192 -0.38 6.51 15.49
CA ILE A 192 -0.83 7.06 14.21
C ILE A 192 0.26 6.76 13.20
N ILE A 193 -0.12 6.12 12.10
CA ILE A 193 0.77 5.91 10.96
C ILE A 193 0.40 6.93 9.88
N ARG A 194 1.37 7.73 9.46
CA ARG A 194 1.21 8.66 8.34
C ARG A 194 1.71 7.99 7.06
N ALA A 195 0.80 7.59 6.20
CA ALA A 195 1.12 7.00 4.90
C ALA A 195 1.04 8.05 3.78
N THR A 196 2.05 8.08 2.91
CA THR A 196 2.07 8.88 1.69
C THR A 196 1.92 7.93 0.50
N ASN A 197 0.88 8.12 -0.32
CA ASN A 197 0.79 7.49 -1.64
C ASN A 197 1.38 8.46 -2.65
N ILE A 198 2.36 8.00 -3.42
CA ILE A 198 3.05 8.81 -4.41
C ILE A 198 3.21 8.05 -5.71
N TYR A 199 3.18 8.79 -6.81
CA TYR A 199 3.56 8.33 -8.13
C TYR A 199 4.41 9.41 -8.80
N VAL A 200 5.63 9.04 -9.19
CA VAL A 200 6.55 9.91 -9.95
C VAL A 200 6.77 9.27 -11.32
N PRO A 201 6.23 9.86 -12.41
CA PRO A 201 6.36 9.26 -13.73
C PRO A 201 7.82 9.28 -14.21
N PRO A 202 8.23 8.30 -15.03
CA PRO A 202 9.50 8.39 -15.73
C PRO A 202 9.40 9.49 -16.79
N ILE A 203 10.48 10.24 -16.97
CA ILE A 203 10.63 11.17 -18.10
C ILE A 203 11.59 10.53 -19.09
N LYS A 204 11.11 10.34 -20.32
CA LYS A 204 11.87 9.66 -21.37
C LYS A 204 12.68 10.69 -22.13
N GLU A 205 13.92 10.93 -21.71
CA GLU A 205 14.83 11.86 -22.42
C GLU A 205 15.02 11.49 -23.90
N SER A 206 14.90 10.20 -24.24
CA SER A 206 14.98 9.70 -25.61
C SER A 206 13.72 9.93 -26.44
N ASP A 207 12.58 10.26 -25.84
CA ASP A 207 11.34 10.55 -26.55
C ASP A 207 11.28 12.04 -26.90
N PRO A 208 11.41 12.43 -28.18
CA PRO A 208 11.42 13.84 -28.56
C PRO A 208 10.09 14.55 -28.28
N ASN A 209 9.01 13.81 -27.97
CA ASN A 209 7.71 14.37 -27.63
C ASN A 209 7.51 14.57 -26.12
N ASP A 210 8.44 14.07 -25.28
CA ASP A 210 8.38 14.24 -23.83
C ASP A 210 9.12 15.51 -23.39
N HIS A 211 8.41 16.63 -23.37
CA HIS A 211 8.95 17.94 -22.95
C HIS A 211 8.78 18.21 -21.45
N ARG A 212 8.41 17.20 -20.65
CA ARG A 212 8.16 17.38 -19.22
C ARG A 212 9.49 17.60 -18.49
N ILE A 213 9.43 18.38 -17.40
CA ILE A 213 10.56 18.60 -16.50
C ILE A 213 10.24 17.93 -15.17
N GLN A 214 11.17 17.11 -14.67
CA GLN A 214 11.02 16.45 -13.38
C GLN A 214 11.38 17.44 -12.28
N ASN A 215 10.39 17.84 -11.48
CA ASN A 215 10.55 18.78 -10.37
C ASN A 215 10.29 18.11 -9.01
N PHE A 216 10.21 16.78 -8.96
CA PHE A 216 10.04 16.02 -7.73
C PHE A 216 11.13 16.37 -6.70
N LYS A 217 10.72 16.63 -5.45
CA LYS A 217 11.60 16.95 -4.31
C LYS A 217 11.21 16.09 -3.10
N PRO A 218 11.87 14.94 -2.86
CA PRO A 218 11.49 14.03 -1.79
C PRO A 218 11.59 14.67 -0.40
N MET A 219 12.45 15.68 -0.22
CA MET A 219 12.61 16.43 1.04
C MET A 219 11.34 17.13 1.56
N LEU A 220 10.32 17.33 0.72
CA LEU A 220 9.03 17.89 1.13
C LEU A 220 8.04 16.83 1.65
N LEU A 221 8.33 15.55 1.45
CA LEU A 221 7.46 14.47 1.88
C LEU A 221 7.48 14.34 3.42
N PRO A 222 6.33 14.05 4.06
CA PRO A 222 6.27 13.80 5.49
C PRO A 222 7.16 12.61 5.88
N SER A 223 8.12 12.86 6.78
CA SER A 223 9.24 11.95 7.10
C SER A 223 9.43 11.78 8.62
N GLY A 224 8.33 11.63 9.36
CA GLY A 224 8.38 11.40 10.81
C GLY A 224 8.64 9.95 11.19
N LYS A 225 8.92 9.66 12.47
CA LYS A 225 9.23 8.29 12.95
C LYS A 225 8.16 7.23 12.63
N ASN A 226 6.89 7.63 12.62
CA ASN A 226 5.74 6.76 12.29
C ASN A 226 5.19 7.07 10.88
N CYS A 227 6.06 7.17 9.87
CA CYS A 227 5.65 7.37 8.49
C CYS A 227 5.86 6.14 7.60
N LEU A 228 5.09 6.10 6.52
CA LEU A 228 5.27 5.25 5.36
C LEU A 228 5.22 6.13 4.11
N ILE A 229 6.12 5.92 3.16
CA ILE A 229 6.11 6.56 1.85
C ILE A 229 6.16 5.44 0.83
N LEU A 230 5.05 5.25 0.13
CA LEU A 230 4.76 4.07 -0.67
C LEU A 230 4.34 4.52 -2.07
N GLY A 231 5.01 4.01 -3.10
CA GLY A 231 4.66 4.37 -4.46
C GLY A 231 5.59 3.86 -5.53
N ASP A 232 5.15 4.02 -6.78
CA ASP A 232 6.02 3.90 -7.95
C ASP A 232 6.71 5.25 -8.19
N LEU A 233 8.00 5.30 -7.86
CA LEU A 233 8.81 6.50 -8.01
C LEU A 233 9.60 6.50 -9.33
N ASN A 234 9.54 5.41 -10.10
CA ASN A 234 10.43 5.19 -11.25
C ASN A 234 11.90 5.47 -10.91
N ALA A 235 12.30 5.08 -9.70
CA ALA A 235 13.59 5.38 -9.12
C ALA A 235 14.42 4.10 -9.00
N HIS A 236 15.66 4.16 -9.47
CA HIS A 236 16.55 3.01 -9.49
C HIS A 236 17.80 3.34 -8.71
N SER A 237 18.27 2.39 -7.91
CA SER A 237 19.54 2.42 -7.19
C SER A 237 19.99 0.99 -6.89
N PRO A 238 21.29 0.69 -6.94
CA PRO A 238 21.84 -0.57 -6.47
C PRO A 238 21.49 -0.97 -5.03
N ILE A 239 20.99 -0.03 -4.20
CA ILE A 239 20.56 -0.30 -2.82
C ILE A 239 19.31 -1.20 -2.79
N TRP A 240 18.37 -1.03 -3.73
CA TRP A 240 17.10 -1.78 -3.77
C TRP A 240 16.81 -2.45 -5.13
N ASP A 241 17.35 -1.91 -6.22
CA ASP A 241 17.18 -2.42 -7.57
C ASP A 241 18.51 -2.95 -8.11
N GLN A 242 18.65 -4.28 -8.11
CA GLN A 242 19.84 -4.97 -8.61
C GLN A 242 19.89 -5.06 -10.15
N TRP A 243 18.79 -4.75 -10.85
CA TRP A 243 18.68 -4.92 -12.30
C TRP A 243 19.00 -3.65 -13.08
N GLN A 244 18.87 -2.49 -12.44
CA GLN A 244 19.06 -1.18 -13.07
C GLN A 244 20.17 -0.38 -12.40
N LEU A 245 20.81 0.50 -13.18
CA LEU A 245 21.76 1.47 -12.64
C LEU A 245 21.02 2.59 -11.92
N ARG A 246 21.74 3.26 -11.01
CA ARG A 246 21.19 4.42 -10.31
C ARG A 246 20.77 5.52 -11.29
N ASN A 247 19.55 6.03 -11.13
CA ASN A 247 19.07 7.20 -11.86
C ASN A 247 18.99 8.44 -10.95
N SER A 248 18.65 9.60 -11.52
CA SER A 248 18.60 10.87 -10.79
C SER A 248 17.59 10.87 -9.64
N ILE A 249 16.45 10.21 -9.80
CA ILE A 249 15.46 10.09 -8.72
C ILE A 249 15.96 9.15 -7.63
N GLY A 250 16.63 8.05 -8.00
CA GLY A 250 17.28 7.15 -7.04
C GLY A 250 18.31 7.86 -6.18
N GLU A 251 19.16 8.71 -6.77
CA GLU A 251 20.12 9.54 -6.02
C GLU A 251 19.41 10.51 -5.06
N LEU A 252 18.33 11.17 -5.48
CA LEU A 252 17.53 12.03 -4.59
C LEU A 252 16.89 11.26 -3.43
N ILE A 253 16.49 10.00 -3.65
CA ILE A 253 15.91 9.16 -2.61
C ILE A 253 16.99 8.66 -1.65
N GLU A 254 18.18 8.29 -2.13
CA GLU A 254 19.33 7.97 -1.27
C GLU A 254 19.65 9.10 -0.30
N ASP A 255 19.80 10.32 -0.81
CA ASP A 255 20.06 11.51 0.01
C ASP A 255 18.92 11.75 1.02
N PHE A 256 17.67 11.61 0.56
CA PHE A 256 16.49 11.81 1.40
C PHE A 256 16.41 10.82 2.57
N VAL A 257 16.64 9.53 2.34
CA VAL A 257 16.53 8.53 3.41
C VAL A 257 17.65 8.68 4.45
N VAL A 258 18.85 9.06 4.01
CA VAL A 258 19.97 9.34 4.92
C VAL A 258 19.69 10.60 5.75
N GLU A 259 19.31 11.70 5.10
CA GLU A 259 19.07 12.99 5.75
C GLU A 259 17.89 12.94 6.74
N LYS A 260 16.89 12.08 6.47
CA LYS A 260 15.68 11.96 7.30
C LYS A 260 15.69 10.77 8.26
N ASP A 261 16.77 10.00 8.33
CA ASP A 261 16.86 8.79 9.15
C ASP A 261 15.70 7.82 8.88
N LEU A 262 15.46 7.56 7.59
CA LEU A 262 14.44 6.64 7.09
C LEU A 262 15.06 5.33 6.64
N THR A 263 14.24 4.29 6.57
CA THR A 263 14.63 2.95 6.15
C THR A 263 13.90 2.56 4.88
N ILE A 264 14.66 2.13 3.87
CA ILE A 264 14.13 1.46 2.67
C ILE A 264 13.81 0.02 3.05
N LEU A 265 12.60 -0.43 2.75
CA LEU A 265 12.11 -1.76 3.09
C LEU A 265 12.34 -2.79 1.97
N ASP A 266 12.60 -2.32 0.76
CA ASP A 266 12.77 -3.14 -0.42
C ASP A 266 13.96 -4.09 -0.28
N GLU A 267 13.69 -5.40 -0.26
CA GLU A 267 14.72 -6.44 -0.05
C GLU A 267 15.32 -6.97 -1.36
N GLY A 268 15.45 -6.11 -2.38
CA GLY A 268 16.05 -6.49 -3.66
C GLY A 268 15.19 -7.40 -4.55
N SER A 269 13.91 -7.59 -4.24
CA SER A 269 12.96 -8.34 -5.07
C SER A 269 12.41 -7.48 -6.21
N ALA A 270 12.12 -8.10 -7.36
CA ALA A 270 11.59 -7.39 -8.51
C ALA A 270 10.14 -7.00 -8.27
N THR A 271 9.79 -5.75 -8.56
CA THR A 271 8.42 -5.24 -8.44
C THR A 271 7.81 -4.95 -9.81
N PHE A 272 8.60 -4.97 -10.88
CA PHE A 272 8.17 -4.73 -12.25
C PHE A 272 8.73 -5.78 -13.21
N ILE A 273 7.93 -6.14 -14.22
CA ILE A 273 8.34 -6.97 -15.36
C ILE A 273 8.03 -6.19 -16.64
N SER A 274 9.07 -5.89 -17.43
CA SER A 274 8.92 -5.19 -18.70
C SER A 274 8.06 -6.00 -19.68
N PRO A 275 6.92 -5.47 -20.16
CA PRO A 275 6.13 -6.15 -21.19
C PRO A 275 6.88 -6.29 -22.52
N ALA A 276 7.87 -5.42 -22.78
CA ALA A 276 8.60 -5.39 -24.04
C ALA A 276 9.76 -6.40 -24.07
N THR A 277 10.47 -6.58 -22.95
CA THR A 277 11.69 -7.41 -22.90
C THR A 277 11.58 -8.62 -22.00
N GLY A 278 10.56 -8.68 -21.12
CA GLY A 278 10.46 -9.65 -20.04
C GLY A 278 11.48 -9.43 -18.91
N GLY A 279 12.28 -8.35 -18.96
CA GLY A 279 13.27 -8.03 -17.93
C GLY A 279 12.63 -7.52 -16.65
N SER A 280 13.28 -7.79 -15.52
CA SER A 280 12.84 -7.36 -14.18
C SER A 280 13.49 -6.04 -13.76
N SER A 281 12.81 -5.27 -12.91
CA SER A 281 13.36 -4.15 -12.15
C SER A 281 12.52 -3.88 -10.89
N ALA A 282 12.94 -2.89 -10.09
CA ALA A 282 12.25 -2.46 -8.87
C ALA A 282 12.06 -0.92 -8.82
N PRO A 283 11.17 -0.34 -9.65
CA PRO A 283 10.87 1.09 -9.65
C PRO A 283 9.96 1.53 -8.49
N ASP A 284 9.24 0.59 -7.90
CA ASP A 284 8.40 0.79 -6.72
C ASP A 284 9.27 0.82 -5.47
N ILE A 285 9.04 1.77 -4.58
CA ILE A 285 9.81 1.92 -3.34
C ILE A 285 8.86 1.98 -2.14
N SER A 286 9.25 1.28 -1.08
CA SER A 286 8.61 1.31 0.24
C SER A 286 9.59 1.87 1.28
N ILE A 287 9.33 3.09 1.76
CA ILE A 287 10.17 3.75 2.78
C ILE A 287 9.37 3.86 4.08
N CYS A 288 10.02 3.65 5.21
CA CYS A 288 9.42 3.84 6.53
C CYS A 288 10.29 4.62 7.50
N GLY A 289 9.65 5.18 8.53
CA GLY A 289 10.34 5.79 9.67
C GLY A 289 10.80 4.77 10.71
N ALA A 290 11.74 5.18 11.56
CA ALA A 290 12.42 4.33 12.53
C ALA A 290 11.50 3.57 13.51
N ASP A 291 10.29 4.08 13.83
CA ASP A 291 9.37 3.39 14.74
C ASP A 291 8.59 2.27 14.05
N ILE A 292 8.52 2.28 12.71
CA ILE A 292 7.84 1.28 11.88
C ILE A 292 8.81 0.20 11.41
N ALA A 293 10.05 0.56 11.07
CA ALA A 293 11.07 -0.35 10.56
C ALA A 293 11.19 -1.69 11.34
N PRO A 294 11.21 -1.73 12.69
CA PRO A 294 11.33 -3.00 13.41
C PRO A 294 10.03 -3.82 13.51
N LYS A 295 8.89 -3.28 13.04
CA LYS A 295 7.55 -3.87 13.18
C LYS A 295 6.94 -4.29 11.85
N VAL A 296 7.60 -3.99 10.74
CA VAL A 296 7.06 -4.22 9.40
C VAL A 296 7.73 -5.41 8.77
N THR A 297 6.92 -6.31 8.23
CA THR A 297 7.38 -7.33 7.28
C THR A 297 7.02 -6.89 5.88
N TRP A 298 8.01 -6.83 4.99
CA TRP A 298 7.85 -6.42 3.59
C TRP A 298 7.91 -7.65 2.69
N THR A 299 6.96 -7.80 1.76
CA THR A 299 6.96 -8.93 0.81
C THR A 299 6.36 -8.53 -0.54
N VAL A 300 6.81 -9.17 -1.62
CA VAL A 300 6.23 -9.01 -2.96
C VAL A 300 5.22 -10.12 -3.22
N TYR A 301 4.04 -9.75 -3.72
CA TYR A 301 3.01 -10.70 -4.15
C TYR A 301 3.39 -11.30 -5.53
N PRO A 302 3.35 -12.64 -5.69
CA PRO A 302 3.92 -13.31 -6.86
C PRO A 302 3.19 -13.05 -8.19
N ALA A 303 1.98 -12.48 -8.20
CA ALA A 303 1.23 -12.19 -9.42
C ALA A 303 0.99 -10.69 -9.59
N THR A 304 0.93 -10.20 -10.83
CA THR A 304 0.85 -8.76 -11.13
C THR A 304 -0.57 -8.19 -11.16
N LEU A 305 -1.59 -9.02 -10.91
CA LEU A 305 -3.01 -8.65 -10.99
C LEU A 305 -3.40 -8.00 -12.34
N GLY A 306 -2.86 -8.53 -13.43
CA GLY A 306 -3.07 -7.99 -14.79
C GLY A 306 -2.32 -6.68 -15.08
N SER A 307 -1.43 -6.24 -14.19
CA SER A 307 -0.45 -5.16 -14.42
C SER A 307 0.88 -5.73 -14.90
N ASP A 308 1.84 -4.85 -15.16
CA ASP A 308 3.28 -5.12 -15.26
C ASP A 308 4.02 -4.96 -13.92
N HIS A 309 3.34 -4.43 -12.90
CA HIS A 309 3.85 -4.35 -11.53
C HIS A 309 3.24 -5.40 -10.59
N HIS A 310 4.07 -5.90 -9.69
CA HIS A 310 3.68 -6.75 -8.57
C HIS A 310 3.13 -5.90 -7.42
N PRO A 311 2.02 -6.30 -6.78
CA PRO A 311 1.64 -5.75 -5.49
C PRO A 311 2.70 -6.06 -4.44
N ILE A 312 2.86 -5.14 -3.49
CA ILE A 312 3.82 -5.23 -2.39
C ILE A 312 3.02 -5.15 -1.10
N PHE A 313 3.34 -6.00 -0.12
CA PHE A 313 2.75 -5.98 1.21
C PHE A 313 3.68 -5.38 2.25
N MET A 314 3.07 -4.66 3.18
CA MET A 314 3.65 -4.24 4.44
C MET A 314 2.73 -4.71 5.55
N ASP A 315 3.16 -5.75 6.26
CA ASP A 315 2.48 -6.28 7.43
C ASP A 315 3.05 -5.61 8.67
N ILE A 316 2.29 -4.68 9.25
CA ILE A 316 2.74 -3.89 10.40
C ILE A 316 2.17 -4.51 11.66
N GLU A 317 3.04 -5.02 12.53
CA GLU A 317 2.64 -5.54 13.82
C GLU A 317 2.01 -4.43 14.67
N VAL A 318 0.79 -4.68 15.17
CA VAL A 318 0.09 -3.76 16.08
C VAL A 318 -0.23 -4.46 17.40
N PRO A 319 0.19 -3.88 18.53
CA PRO A 319 -0.24 -4.35 19.84
C PRO A 319 -1.74 -4.13 20.00
N GLY A 320 -2.51 -5.19 20.20
CA GLY A 320 -3.97 -5.14 20.37
C GLY A 320 -4.69 -6.07 19.39
N PRO A 321 -6.02 -5.98 19.24
CA PRO A 321 -6.76 -6.47 18.08
C PRO A 321 -6.96 -5.36 17.02
N ILE A 322 -6.57 -5.59 15.76
CA ILE A 322 -6.89 -4.74 14.61
C ILE A 322 -8.37 -4.87 14.37
N GLY A 323 -9.08 -3.75 14.49
CA GLY A 323 -10.31 -3.61 13.74
C GLY A 323 -11.35 -4.70 13.98
N GLN A 324 -11.56 -5.13 15.23
CA GLN A 324 -12.91 -5.48 15.66
C GLN A 324 -13.49 -4.36 16.53
N ASN A 325 -13.42 -3.13 16.01
CA ASN A 325 -14.31 -2.09 16.47
C ASN A 325 -15.72 -2.50 16.07
N LYS A 326 -16.39 -3.27 16.94
CA LYS A 326 -17.86 -3.30 16.99
C LYS A 326 -18.31 -1.85 16.86
N PRO A 327 -19.21 -1.51 15.92
CA PRO A 327 -19.62 -0.12 15.72
C PRO A 327 -19.93 0.48 17.08
N LYS A 328 -19.24 1.56 17.47
CA LYS A 328 -19.46 2.21 18.77
C LYS A 328 -20.96 2.43 18.88
N LYS A 329 -21.59 1.70 19.81
CA LYS A 329 -23.03 1.78 20.01
C LYS A 329 -23.27 3.12 20.68
N ASN A 330 -23.69 4.11 19.91
CA ASN A 330 -24.02 5.42 20.45
C ASN A 330 -25.44 5.36 21.01
N MET A 331 -25.67 6.11 22.09
CA MET A 331 -27.02 6.32 22.60
C MET A 331 -27.88 7.00 21.53
N ALA A 332 -28.97 6.36 21.13
CA ALA A 332 -29.89 6.90 20.16
C ALA A 332 -30.85 7.87 20.86
N TYR A 333 -30.38 9.08 21.19
CA TYR A 333 -31.18 10.08 21.92
C TYR A 333 -32.54 10.39 21.29
N LYS A 334 -32.66 10.28 19.96
CA LYS A 334 -33.94 10.44 19.22
C LYS A 334 -34.97 9.32 19.50
N LYS A 335 -34.53 8.19 20.04
CA LYS A 335 -35.34 7.04 20.42
C LYS A 335 -35.40 6.85 21.95
N ALA A 336 -34.92 7.84 22.72
CA ALA A 336 -34.94 7.79 24.17
C ALA A 336 -36.39 7.80 24.68
N ASN A 337 -36.67 6.96 25.67
CA ASN A 337 -37.91 7.02 26.43
C ASN A 337 -37.71 7.94 27.65
N TRP A 338 -37.96 9.23 27.44
CA TRP A 338 -37.73 10.26 28.46
C TRP A 338 -38.62 10.09 29.70
N ASP A 339 -39.84 9.58 29.55
CA ASP A 339 -40.72 9.30 30.69
C ASP A 339 -40.15 8.21 31.60
N THR A 340 -39.55 7.18 31.01
CA THR A 340 -38.88 6.11 31.76
C THR A 340 -37.59 6.61 32.40
N PHE A 341 -36.83 7.47 31.71
CA PHE A 341 -35.65 8.13 32.27
C PHE A 341 -36.01 8.94 33.52
N GLN A 342 -36.99 9.84 33.40
CA GLN A 342 -37.45 10.69 34.50
C GLN A 342 -37.93 9.85 35.68
N ARG A 343 -38.80 8.87 35.43
CA ARG A 343 -39.33 7.98 36.47
C ARG A 343 -38.21 7.23 37.22
N GLN A 344 -37.17 6.78 36.53
CA GLN A 344 -36.04 6.09 37.17
C GLN A 344 -35.23 7.02 38.09
N ILE A 345 -35.01 8.26 37.67
CA ILE A 345 -34.35 9.27 38.50
C ILE A 345 -35.21 9.55 39.74
N ASP A 346 -36.50 9.81 39.57
CA ASP A 346 -37.42 10.15 40.66
C ASP A 346 -37.49 9.03 41.71
N ILE A 347 -37.59 7.77 41.26
CA ILE A 347 -37.58 6.60 42.16
C ILE A 347 -36.24 6.50 42.92
N THR A 348 -35.12 6.71 42.22
CA THR A 348 -33.78 6.55 42.82
C THR A 348 -33.47 7.66 43.83
N LEU A 349 -33.90 8.89 43.57
CA LEU A 349 -33.74 10.01 44.49
C LEU A 349 -34.73 9.96 45.67
N SER A 350 -35.91 9.36 45.49
CA SER A 350 -36.89 9.17 46.56
C SER A 350 -36.51 8.06 47.54
N ASN A 351 -35.56 7.19 47.18
CA ASN A 351 -35.11 6.11 48.05
C ASN A 351 -34.10 6.63 49.10
N PRO A 352 -34.38 6.53 50.41
CA PRO A 352 -33.52 7.03 51.48
C PRO A 352 -32.09 6.48 51.48
N GLN A 353 -31.86 5.30 50.89
CA GLN A 353 -30.53 4.68 50.81
C GLN A 353 -29.67 5.21 49.64
N THR A 354 -30.29 5.82 48.63
CA THR A 354 -29.63 6.32 47.41
C THR A 354 -29.84 7.80 47.18
N ASN A 355 -30.56 8.48 48.09
CA ASN A 355 -30.75 9.92 48.07
C ASN A 355 -29.42 10.65 48.31
N LEU A 356 -29.35 11.89 47.83
CA LEU A 356 -28.23 12.78 48.03
C LEU A 356 -28.32 13.35 49.45
N ASP A 357 -27.37 12.96 50.32
CA ASP A 357 -27.28 13.50 51.69
C ASP A 357 -26.73 14.94 51.64
N PRO A 358 -27.47 15.95 52.13
CA PRO A 358 -27.00 17.34 52.15
C PRO A 358 -25.74 17.58 52.98
N ASN A 359 -25.34 16.62 53.83
CA ASN A 359 -24.14 16.71 54.67
C ASN A 359 -22.90 16.06 54.01
N GLU A 360 -23.02 15.47 52.83
CA GLU A 360 -21.88 14.91 52.09
C GLU A 360 -21.08 16.00 51.36
N ASN A 361 -19.77 15.73 51.14
CA ASN A 361 -18.94 16.62 50.32
C ASN A 361 -19.47 16.70 48.86
N SER A 362 -19.39 17.88 48.26
CA SER A 362 -19.86 18.20 46.91
C SER A 362 -19.35 17.22 45.85
N ASP A 363 -18.08 16.80 45.91
CA ASP A 363 -17.50 15.85 44.95
C ASP A 363 -18.19 14.47 45.02
N LYS A 364 -18.51 13.99 46.24
CA LYS A 364 -19.20 12.72 46.44
C LYS A 364 -20.65 12.80 45.96
N MET A 365 -21.32 13.91 46.22
CA MET A 365 -22.67 14.15 45.73
C MET A 365 -22.71 14.21 44.19
N ASN A 366 -21.74 14.90 43.57
CA ASN A 366 -21.65 15.01 42.13
C ASN A 366 -21.41 13.63 41.49
N ALA A 367 -20.54 12.82 42.09
CA ALA A 367 -20.30 11.44 41.63
C ALA A 367 -21.57 10.57 41.74
N LYS A 368 -22.31 10.65 42.86
CA LYS A 368 -23.57 9.93 43.03
C LYS A 368 -24.62 10.36 42.01
N LEU A 369 -24.85 11.66 41.85
CA LEU A 369 -25.79 12.20 40.87
C LEU A 369 -25.41 11.79 39.44
N THR A 370 -24.13 11.88 39.09
CA THR A 370 -23.61 11.45 37.78
C THR A 370 -23.90 9.97 37.52
N ASN A 371 -23.69 9.10 38.52
CA ASN A 371 -24.00 7.68 38.39
C ASN A 371 -25.50 7.42 38.21
N ILE A 372 -26.35 8.10 38.97
CA ILE A 372 -27.82 8.00 38.84
C ILE A 372 -28.26 8.39 37.42
N ILE A 373 -27.70 9.48 36.87
CA ILE A 373 -27.98 9.94 35.50
C ILE A 373 -27.51 8.91 34.47
N ILE A 374 -26.28 8.40 34.60
CA ILE A 374 -25.70 7.42 33.67
C ILE A 374 -26.52 6.13 33.67
N ASP A 375 -26.89 5.61 34.83
CA ASP A 375 -27.60 4.33 34.93
C ASP A 375 -29.06 4.46 34.48
N SER A 376 -29.70 5.60 34.75
CA SER A 376 -31.02 5.90 34.21
C SER A 376 -30.97 5.98 32.68
N ALA A 377 -29.95 6.62 32.12
CA ALA A 377 -29.75 6.74 30.67
C ALA A 377 -29.52 5.38 30.00
N LYS A 378 -28.74 4.47 30.62
CA LYS A 378 -28.53 3.10 30.09
C LYS A 378 -29.83 2.30 29.99
N LYS A 379 -30.78 2.51 30.92
CA LYS A 379 -32.06 1.78 30.95
C LYS A 379 -33.10 2.36 30.01
N SER A 380 -33.05 3.67 29.73
CA SER A 380 -34.09 4.38 28.99
C SER A 380 -33.71 4.78 27.56
N ILE A 381 -32.41 4.79 27.24
CA ILE A 381 -31.92 5.20 25.92
C ILE A 381 -31.37 3.98 25.17
N PRO A 382 -32.04 3.53 24.10
CA PRO A 382 -31.56 2.39 23.33
C PRO A 382 -30.24 2.76 22.63
N VAL A 383 -29.32 1.78 22.61
CA VAL A 383 -28.01 1.93 21.97
C VAL A 383 -28.06 1.36 20.56
N GLY A 384 -27.54 2.11 19.57
CA GLY A 384 -27.59 1.72 18.17
C GLY A 384 -26.29 2.02 17.42
N SER A 385 -26.02 1.25 16.37
CA SER A 385 -24.95 1.55 15.41
C SER A 385 -25.45 2.57 14.39
N SER A 386 -24.87 3.77 14.35
CA SER A 386 -25.11 4.70 13.24
C SER A 386 -24.40 4.15 12.00
N ARG A 387 -25.15 3.60 11.04
CA ARG A 387 -24.61 3.10 9.76
C ARG A 387 -24.37 4.21 8.73
N ASN A 388 -24.91 5.40 8.96
CA ASN A 388 -24.86 6.50 7.98
C ASN A 388 -24.71 7.83 8.72
N ARG A 389 -23.47 8.30 8.86
CA ARG A 389 -23.22 9.73 8.96
C ARG A 389 -22.81 10.22 7.58
N LYS A 390 -23.68 10.99 6.94
CA LYS A 390 -23.25 11.85 5.83
C LYS A 390 -22.28 12.87 6.45
N PRO A 391 -21.03 12.98 5.97
CA PRO A 391 -20.19 14.10 6.36
C PRO A 391 -20.85 15.38 5.86
N TRP A 392 -20.86 16.39 6.72
CA TRP A 392 -21.31 17.75 6.45
C TRP A 392 -20.42 18.41 5.40
#